data_AF-A0A1E3BI79-F1
#
_entry.id   AF-A0A1E3BI79-F1
#
_cell.length_a   1.000
_cell.length_b   1.000
_cell.length_c   1.000
_cell.angle_alpha   90.00
_cell.angle_beta   90.00
_cell.angle_gamma   90.00
#
_symmetry.space_group_name_H-M   'P 1'
#
loop_
_entity.id
_entity.type
_entity.pdbx_description
1 polymer ?
#
loop_
_entity_poly.entity_id
_entity_poly.type
_entity_poly.pdbx_seq_one_letter_code
_entity_poly.pdbx_strand_id
1 'polypeptide(L)'
;MENMLCGKNDDPAKDQWETYDLKPVDYFYPERDLVPDPLLDEKTMEKLGDRLEDKIRLSSGDFEDLIGTLRIDTKFLQESNAVDYSLFLVRYPASSTPAVVGKKNRWRVGVPSSDGKWKYRAVLLDFFWARHKLHAQAMAGVVQTFNMIGRQGPMTITTTAEEYRRKSLEMVEAMVEVHEEEY
;
A
#
# COMPACT_ATOMS: atom_id res chain seq x y z
N MET A 1 17.61 -2.03 -0.96
CA MET A 1 16.44 -1.12 -1.03
C MET A 1 16.84 0.17 -0.34
N GLU A 2 16.55 1.33 -0.93
CA GLU A 2 16.97 2.64 -0.39
C GLU A 2 15.93 3.15 0.63
N ASN A 3 16.38 3.89 1.66
CA ASN A 3 15.54 4.33 2.77
C ASN A 3 14.70 5.57 2.42
N MET A 4 13.37 5.43 2.44
CA MET A 4 12.41 6.52 2.14
C MET A 4 12.30 7.58 3.24
N LEU A 5 12.78 7.28 4.45
CA LEU A 5 12.85 8.20 5.60
C LEU A 5 14.17 8.94 5.71
N CYS A 6 15.02 8.87 4.68
CA CYS A 6 16.26 9.63 4.61
C CYS A 6 15.98 11.13 4.87
N GLY A 7 16.73 11.70 5.81
CA GLY A 7 16.63 13.09 6.24
C GLY A 7 15.59 13.37 7.33
N LYS A 8 14.74 12.40 7.72
CA LYS A 8 13.74 12.61 8.79
C LYS A 8 14.38 13.00 10.13
N ASN A 9 15.44 12.30 10.54
CA ASN A 9 16.03 12.51 11.87
C ASN A 9 16.67 13.90 12.05
N ASP A 10 17.09 14.52 10.94
CA ASP A 10 17.71 15.84 10.92
C ASP A 10 16.70 16.97 10.61
N ASP A 11 15.44 16.61 10.33
CA ASP A 11 14.38 17.55 10.01
C ASP A 11 13.83 18.20 11.29
N PRO A 12 13.78 19.55 11.39
CA PRO A 12 13.14 20.24 12.51
C PRO A 12 11.67 19.83 12.73
N ALA A 13 10.98 19.39 11.69
CA ALA A 13 9.59 18.95 11.72
C ALA A 13 9.44 17.41 11.71
N LYS A 14 10.47 16.65 12.14
CA LYS A 14 10.47 15.18 12.15
C LYS A 14 9.25 14.51 12.79
N ASP A 15 8.65 15.15 13.79
CA ASP A 15 7.49 14.61 14.52
C ASP A 15 6.18 14.74 13.71
N GLN A 16 6.19 15.52 12.63
CA GLN A 16 5.08 15.66 11.67
C GLN A 16 5.25 14.75 10.44
N TRP A 17 6.30 13.91 10.40
CA TRP A 17 6.47 12.93 9.34
C TRP A 17 5.65 11.68 9.64
N GLU A 18 4.77 11.34 8.73
CA GLU A 18 3.88 10.21 8.79
C GLU A 18 4.28 9.15 7.75
N THR A 19 4.03 7.88 8.09
CA THR A 19 4.33 6.73 7.23
C THR A 19 3.12 5.83 7.18
N TYR A 20 2.83 5.33 5.99
CA TYR A 20 1.69 4.46 5.75
C TYR A 20 2.13 3.26 4.90
N ASP A 21 1.86 2.05 5.38
CA ASP A 21 1.93 0.81 4.61
C ASP A 21 0.53 0.45 4.12
N LEU A 22 0.25 0.74 2.85
CA LEU A 22 -1.10 0.67 2.29
C LEU A 22 -1.27 -0.61 1.46
N LYS A 23 -2.27 -1.41 1.83
CA LYS A 23 -2.67 -2.64 1.13
C LYS A 23 -4.17 -2.63 0.80
N PRO A 24 -4.60 -3.34 -0.25
CA PRO A 24 -6.02 -3.39 -0.61
C PRO A 24 -6.87 -4.02 0.50
N VAL A 25 -7.97 -3.35 0.85
CA VAL A 25 -8.79 -3.63 2.05
C VAL A 25 -9.42 -5.03 2.06
N ASP A 26 -9.75 -5.59 0.89
CA ASP A 26 -10.40 -6.90 0.75
C ASP A 26 -9.41 -8.05 0.47
N TYR A 27 -8.13 -7.89 0.83
CA TYR A 27 -7.16 -8.98 0.71
C TYR A 27 -7.40 -10.05 1.78
N PHE A 28 -7.25 -11.32 1.39
CA PHE A 28 -7.39 -12.44 2.33
C PHE A 28 -6.10 -12.59 3.12
N TYR A 29 -6.18 -12.45 4.45
CA TYR A 29 -5.07 -12.67 5.36
C TYR A 29 -5.31 -14.01 6.08
N PRO A 30 -4.50 -15.06 5.82
CA PRO A 30 -4.72 -16.38 6.43
C PRO A 30 -4.83 -16.35 7.95
N GLU A 31 -4.10 -15.45 8.62
CA GLU A 31 -4.13 -15.30 10.07
C GLU A 31 -5.41 -14.62 10.61
N ARG A 32 -6.17 -13.92 9.75
CA ARG A 32 -7.46 -13.27 10.09
C ARG A 32 -8.63 -14.14 9.63
N ASP A 33 -8.60 -14.55 8.37
CA ASP A 33 -9.76 -15.13 7.69
C ASP A 33 -9.96 -16.62 7.97
N LEU A 34 -8.97 -17.28 8.60
CA LEU A 34 -9.12 -18.63 9.14
C LEU A 34 -9.49 -18.63 10.63
N VAL A 35 -9.55 -17.45 11.27
CA VAL A 35 -9.93 -17.30 12.68
C VAL A 35 -11.44 -17.08 12.77
N PRO A 36 -12.17 -17.87 13.58
CA PRO A 36 -13.61 -17.70 13.77
C PRO A 36 -14.00 -16.29 14.22
N ASP A 37 -15.07 -15.72 13.65
CA ASP A 37 -15.66 -14.40 13.95
C ASP A 37 -15.64 -13.95 15.43
N PRO A 38 -15.90 -14.81 16.43
CA PRO A 38 -15.86 -14.41 17.85
C PRO A 38 -14.48 -14.02 18.39
N LEU A 39 -13.41 -14.25 17.62
CA LEU A 39 -12.01 -14.03 18.01
C LEU A 39 -11.36 -12.86 17.25
N LEU A 40 -12.10 -12.20 16.37
CA LEU A 40 -11.64 -11.00 15.65
C LEU A 40 -11.90 -9.77 16.52
N ASP A 41 -10.86 -9.25 17.19
CA ASP A 41 -10.94 -7.99 17.93
C ASP A 41 -10.57 -6.78 17.05
N GLU A 42 -10.99 -5.57 17.46
CA GLU A 42 -10.66 -4.32 16.74
C GLU A 42 -9.15 -4.13 16.56
N LYS A 43 -8.35 -4.66 17.49
CA LYS A 43 -6.89 -4.64 17.48
C LYS A 43 -6.27 -5.52 16.40
N THR A 44 -6.95 -6.60 15.99
CA THR A 44 -6.56 -7.45 14.85
C THR A 44 -6.94 -6.77 13.53
N MET A 45 -7.98 -5.94 13.52
CA MET A 45 -8.36 -5.13 12.36
C MET A 45 -7.42 -3.95 12.13
N GLU A 46 -6.92 -3.32 13.20
CA GLU A 46 -5.84 -2.30 13.16
C GLU A 46 -4.54 -2.81 12.53
N LYS A 47 -4.28 -4.12 12.55
CA LYS A 47 -3.05 -4.72 11.97
C LYS A 47 -3.07 -4.87 10.45
N LEU A 48 -4.17 -4.56 9.76
CA LEU A 48 -4.42 -4.95 8.37
C LEU A 48 -3.94 -3.95 7.30
N GLY A 49 -2.92 -3.16 7.63
CA GLY A 49 -2.44 -2.06 6.80
C GLY A 49 -2.99 -0.72 7.28
N ASP A 50 -2.22 0.33 7.08
CA ASP A 50 -2.57 1.65 7.58
C ASP A 50 -3.78 2.23 6.82
N ARG A 51 -4.55 3.08 7.50
CA ARG A 51 -5.60 3.88 6.88
C ARG A 51 -5.17 5.34 6.82
N LEU A 52 -5.10 5.88 5.60
CA LEU A 52 -5.00 7.32 5.42
C LEU A 52 -6.43 7.90 5.54
N GLU A 53 -6.73 8.56 6.67
CA GLU A 53 -8.05 9.18 6.89
C GLU A 53 -8.28 10.44 6.02
N ASP A 54 -7.19 11.08 5.59
CA ASP A 54 -7.19 12.24 4.67
C ASP A 54 -7.02 11.80 3.20
N LYS A 55 -6.89 12.75 2.28
CA LYS A 55 -6.59 12.52 0.86
C LYS A 55 -5.18 12.96 0.48
N ILE A 56 -4.60 12.26 -0.49
CA ILE A 56 -3.38 12.71 -1.18
C ILE A 56 -3.81 13.72 -2.24
N ARG A 57 -3.48 14.99 -2.06
CA ARG A 57 -3.84 16.05 -3.02
C ARG A 57 -2.74 16.22 -4.06
N LEU A 58 -3.02 15.91 -5.32
CA LEU A 58 -2.07 15.98 -6.42
C LEU A 58 -2.59 16.85 -7.58
N SER A 59 -1.67 17.40 -8.36
CA SER A 59 -2.01 17.98 -9.66
C SER A 59 -2.42 16.84 -10.61
N SER A 60 -3.18 17.16 -11.66
CA SER A 60 -3.50 16.17 -12.70
C SER A 60 -2.25 15.52 -13.29
N GLY A 61 -1.18 16.29 -13.51
CA GLY A 61 0.08 15.76 -14.04
C GLY A 61 0.80 14.81 -13.07
N ASP A 62 0.82 15.14 -11.78
CA ASP A 62 1.44 14.28 -10.76
C ASP A 62 0.63 13.00 -10.53
N PHE A 63 -0.70 13.07 -10.60
CA PHE A 63 -1.55 11.88 -10.50
C PHE A 63 -1.35 10.94 -11.69
N GLU A 64 -1.31 11.47 -12.93
CA GLU A 64 -1.05 10.67 -14.13
C GLU A 64 0.34 10.01 -14.09
N ASP A 65 1.37 10.71 -13.59
CA ASP A 65 2.71 10.14 -13.39
C ASP A 65 2.70 9.00 -12.34
N LEU A 66 2.01 9.20 -11.20
CA LEU A 66 1.85 8.18 -10.16
C LEU A 66 1.19 6.93 -10.71
N ILE A 67 -0.01 7.08 -11.26
CA ILE A 67 -0.84 5.95 -11.67
C ILE A 67 -0.24 5.25 -12.89
N GLY A 68 0.39 6.01 -13.79
CA GLY A 68 1.14 5.47 -14.93
C GLY A 68 2.31 4.58 -14.47
N THR A 69 3.11 5.06 -13.52
CA THR A 69 4.22 4.29 -12.94
C THR A 69 3.73 3.03 -12.24
N LEU A 70 2.70 3.15 -11.38
CA LEU A 70 2.13 2.01 -10.69
C LEU A 70 1.53 0.99 -11.65
N ARG A 71 0.89 1.41 -12.74
CA ARG A 71 0.34 0.50 -13.77
C ARG A 71 1.42 -0.34 -14.43
N ILE A 72 2.61 0.23 -14.67
CA ILE A 72 3.78 -0.46 -15.23
C ILE A 72 4.36 -1.43 -14.20
N ASP A 73 4.69 -0.93 -13.01
CA ASP A 73 5.36 -1.72 -11.97
C ASP A 73 4.47 -2.89 -11.51
N THR A 74 3.19 -2.63 -11.24
CA THR A 74 2.25 -3.69 -10.82
C THR A 74 1.93 -4.67 -11.94
N LYS A 75 2.06 -4.29 -13.22
CA LYS A 75 1.94 -5.25 -14.34
C LYS A 75 3.09 -6.25 -14.30
N PHE A 76 4.32 -5.79 -14.08
CA PHE A 76 5.46 -6.68 -13.88
C PHE A 76 5.26 -7.62 -12.68
N LEU A 77 4.72 -7.11 -11.58
CA LEU A 77 4.39 -7.93 -10.40
C LEU A 77 3.29 -8.96 -10.72
N GLN A 78 2.24 -8.57 -11.44
CA GLN A 78 1.20 -9.50 -11.89
C GLN A 78 1.77 -10.62 -12.76
N GLU A 79 2.60 -10.30 -13.75
CA GLU A 79 3.24 -11.26 -14.65
C GLU A 79 4.17 -12.23 -13.89
N SER A 80 4.74 -11.76 -12.77
CA SER A 80 5.54 -12.56 -11.84
C SER A 80 4.69 -13.33 -10.81
N ASN A 81 3.36 -13.26 -10.91
CA ASN A 81 2.40 -13.84 -9.97
C ASN A 81 2.63 -13.37 -8.52
N ALA A 82 3.13 -12.14 -8.36
CA ALA A 82 3.40 -11.52 -7.07
C ALA A 82 2.13 -10.84 -6.53
N VAL A 83 1.92 -10.98 -5.22
CA VAL A 83 0.82 -10.37 -4.46
C VAL A 83 1.36 -9.93 -3.10
N ASP A 84 0.51 -9.32 -2.28
CA ASP A 84 0.83 -8.88 -0.91
C ASP A 84 1.91 -7.78 -0.82
N TYR A 85 2.22 -7.14 -1.95
CA TYR A 85 3.02 -5.92 -1.98
C TYR A 85 2.21 -4.73 -1.44
N SER A 86 2.86 -3.83 -0.73
CA SER A 86 2.25 -2.60 -0.22
C SER A 86 2.73 -1.37 -0.98
N LEU A 87 1.90 -0.33 -1.00
CA LEU A 87 2.34 1.02 -1.33
C LEU A 87 2.79 1.70 -0.03
N PHE A 88 4.09 1.85 0.13
CA PHE A 88 4.66 2.60 1.25
C PHE A 88 4.69 4.09 0.92
N LEU A 89 3.89 4.86 1.65
CA LEU A 89 3.74 6.31 1.52
C LEU A 89 4.39 6.99 2.73
N VAL A 90 5.16 8.04 2.47
CA VAL A 90 5.66 8.97 3.49
C VAL A 90 5.07 10.34 3.20
N ARG A 91 4.47 10.96 4.21
CA ARG A 91 3.94 12.33 4.16
C ARG A 91 4.69 13.20 5.16
N TYR A 92 5.14 14.37 4.74
CA TYR A 92 5.84 15.32 5.62
C TYR A 92 5.61 16.78 5.18
N PRO A 93 5.80 17.77 6.07
CA PRO A 93 5.46 19.16 5.76
C PRO A 93 6.14 19.70 4.51
N ALA A 94 5.43 20.48 3.70
CA ALA A 94 5.98 21.06 2.48
C ALA A 94 7.17 22.00 2.73
N SER A 95 7.25 22.62 3.91
CA SER A 95 8.38 23.45 4.35
C SER A 95 9.67 22.66 4.55
N SER A 96 9.59 21.35 4.74
CA SER A 96 10.75 20.50 4.96
C SER A 96 11.56 20.28 3.68
N THR A 97 12.88 20.31 3.81
CA THR A 97 13.85 20.06 2.73
C THR A 97 14.87 19.00 3.15
N PRO A 98 14.43 17.78 3.45
CA PRO A 98 15.31 16.71 3.90
C PRO A 98 16.32 16.31 2.82
N ALA A 99 17.48 15.82 3.25
CA ALA A 99 18.45 15.22 2.36
C ALA A 99 17.85 14.00 1.62
N VAL A 100 18.27 13.82 0.38
CA VAL A 100 17.90 12.68 -0.47
C VAL A 100 19.19 11.96 -0.89
N VAL A 101 19.24 10.64 -0.68
CA VAL A 101 20.37 9.80 -1.07
C VAL A 101 19.94 8.90 -2.23
N GLY A 102 20.86 8.64 -3.15
CA GLY A 102 20.62 7.73 -4.28
C GLY A 102 19.97 8.40 -5.49
N LYS A 103 19.19 7.62 -6.25
CA LYS A 103 18.58 8.08 -7.51
C LYS A 103 17.48 9.11 -7.22
N LYS A 104 17.64 10.33 -7.74
CA LYS A 104 16.66 11.42 -7.61
C LYS A 104 15.49 11.24 -8.59
N ASN A 105 14.60 10.26 -8.34
CA ASN A 105 13.28 10.30 -8.96
C ASN A 105 12.36 11.24 -8.16
N ARG A 106 11.30 11.75 -8.81
CA ARG A 106 10.39 12.74 -8.22
C ARG A 106 9.74 12.24 -6.92
N TRP A 107 9.27 10.99 -6.92
CA TRP A 107 8.66 10.30 -5.78
C TRP A 107 9.61 9.96 -4.62
N ARG A 108 10.93 10.06 -4.80
CA ARG A 108 11.95 9.92 -3.74
C ARG A 108 12.35 11.26 -3.18
N VAL A 109 12.41 12.29 -4.02
CA VAL A 109 12.66 13.64 -3.54
C VAL A 109 11.48 14.08 -2.69
N GLY A 110 10.28 13.96 -3.23
CA GLY A 110 9.03 14.38 -2.61
C GLY A 110 8.19 15.15 -3.61
N VAL A 111 6.98 14.66 -3.90
CA VAL A 111 5.99 15.37 -4.73
C VAL A 111 5.21 16.34 -3.83
N PRO A 112 5.22 17.65 -4.11
CA PRO A 112 4.45 18.60 -3.31
C PRO A 112 2.94 18.38 -3.52
N SER A 113 2.16 18.55 -2.47
CA SER A 113 0.70 18.54 -2.56
C SER A 113 0.17 19.80 -3.21
N SER A 114 -0.96 19.70 -3.90
CA SER A 114 -1.59 20.86 -4.57
C SER A 114 -2.02 21.97 -3.60
N ASP A 115 -2.32 21.62 -2.35
CA ASP A 115 -2.66 22.58 -1.30
C ASP A 115 -1.43 23.18 -0.59
N GLY A 116 -0.22 22.78 -0.99
CA GLY A 116 1.04 23.28 -0.45
C GLY A 116 1.34 22.89 1.00
N LYS A 117 0.56 21.97 1.60
CA LYS A 117 0.76 21.56 3.00
C LYS A 117 1.79 20.45 3.16
N TRP A 118 1.87 19.55 2.18
CA TRP A 118 2.60 18.30 2.30
C TRP A 118 3.55 18.04 1.13
N LYS A 119 4.51 17.15 1.35
CA LYS A 119 5.25 16.45 0.32
C LYS A 119 5.09 14.95 0.52
N TYR A 120 4.98 14.22 -0.58
CA TYR A 120 4.76 12.79 -0.60
C TYR A 120 5.96 12.06 -1.18
N ARG A 121 6.43 11.02 -0.50
CA ARG A 121 7.29 10.01 -1.10
C ARG A 121 6.55 8.68 -1.17
N ALA A 122 6.72 7.93 -2.25
CA ALA A 122 6.01 6.67 -2.45
C ALA A 122 6.90 5.60 -3.10
N VAL A 123 6.73 4.34 -2.68
CA VAL A 123 7.42 3.17 -3.25
C VAL A 123 6.60 1.90 -3.02
N LEU A 124 6.68 0.91 -3.93
CA LEU A 124 6.15 -0.42 -3.70
C LEU A 124 7.13 -1.28 -2.88
N LEU A 125 6.65 -1.91 -1.81
CA LEU A 125 7.40 -2.81 -0.92
C LEU A 125 6.84 -4.23 -0.94
N ASP A 126 7.51 -5.16 -0.24
CA ASP A 126 7.04 -6.53 0.04
C ASP A 126 6.68 -7.41 -1.17
N PHE A 127 7.19 -7.07 -2.35
CA PHE A 127 6.91 -7.75 -3.62
C PHE A 127 7.61 -9.12 -3.83
N PHE A 128 8.25 -9.69 -2.80
CA PHE A 128 8.94 -10.98 -2.91
C PHE A 128 8.01 -12.20 -2.77
N TRP A 129 6.72 -11.99 -2.49
CA TRP A 129 5.74 -13.05 -2.29
C TRP A 129 5.05 -13.46 -3.58
N ALA A 130 5.36 -14.66 -4.07
CA ALA A 130 4.66 -15.28 -5.19
C ALA A 130 3.44 -16.08 -4.71
N ARG A 131 2.32 -15.98 -5.43
CA ARG A 131 1.07 -16.67 -5.12
C ARG A 131 1.23 -18.17 -4.88
N HIS A 132 2.13 -18.87 -5.57
CA HIS A 132 2.34 -20.31 -5.35
C HIS A 132 2.84 -20.64 -3.93
N LYS A 133 3.63 -19.75 -3.31
CA LYS A 133 4.05 -19.89 -1.91
C LYS A 133 2.88 -19.65 -0.96
N LEU A 134 2.06 -18.64 -1.25
CA LEU A 134 0.86 -18.33 -0.47
C LEU A 134 -0.22 -19.40 -0.60
N HIS A 135 -0.42 -19.98 -1.78
CA HIS A 135 -1.35 -21.09 -1.97
C HIS A 135 -0.90 -22.32 -1.19
N ALA A 136 0.40 -22.61 -1.15
CA ALA A 136 0.93 -23.69 -0.32
C ALA A 136 0.72 -23.44 1.18
N GLN A 137 0.95 -22.21 1.65
CA GLN A 137 0.70 -21.81 3.05
C GLN A 137 -0.79 -21.82 3.40
N ALA A 138 -1.63 -21.28 2.51
CA ALA A 138 -3.08 -21.27 2.66
C ALA A 138 -3.66 -22.68 2.63
N MET A 139 -3.18 -23.58 1.75
CA MET A 139 -3.57 -24.99 1.76
C MET A 139 -3.11 -25.72 3.02
N ALA A 140 -1.91 -25.42 3.54
CA ALA A 140 -1.48 -25.95 4.83
C ALA A 140 -2.38 -25.49 5.98
N GLY A 141 -2.76 -24.21 6.01
CA GLY A 141 -3.70 -23.65 6.98
C GLY A 141 -5.11 -24.22 6.82
N VAL A 142 -5.63 -24.29 5.59
CA VAL A 142 -6.95 -24.86 5.27
C VAL A 142 -7.03 -26.33 5.67
N VAL A 143 -5.99 -27.16 5.47
CA VAL A 143 -5.98 -28.56 5.95
C VAL A 143 -6.06 -28.63 7.49
N GLN A 144 -5.50 -27.66 8.21
CA GLN A 144 -5.61 -27.57 9.66
C GLN A 144 -7.01 -27.09 10.11
N THR A 145 -7.62 -26.15 9.39
CA THR A 145 -8.92 -25.56 9.76
C THR A 145 -10.14 -26.38 9.27
N PHE A 146 -10.06 -27.06 8.11
CA PHE A 146 -11.15 -27.91 7.59
C PHE A 146 -11.44 -29.13 8.47
N ASN A 147 -10.47 -29.58 9.27
CA ASN A 147 -10.70 -30.61 10.27
C ASN A 147 -11.50 -30.10 11.49
N MET A 148 -11.63 -28.79 11.68
CA MET A 148 -12.22 -28.22 12.90
C MET A 148 -13.61 -27.58 12.72
N ILE A 149 -13.89 -26.86 11.62
CA ILE A 149 -15.09 -25.99 11.59
C ILE A 149 -15.72 -25.99 10.19
N GLY A 150 -16.84 -26.69 10.05
CA GLY A 150 -17.62 -26.72 8.82
C GLY A 150 -18.41 -25.43 8.56
N ARG A 151 -18.66 -25.20 7.26
CA ARG A 151 -19.75 -24.40 6.66
C ARG A 151 -19.76 -22.89 6.96
N GLN A 152 -19.01 -22.12 6.17
CA GLN A 152 -19.44 -20.79 5.69
C GLN A 152 -19.01 -20.58 4.22
N GLY A 153 -19.79 -19.78 3.49
CA GLY A 153 -19.77 -19.62 2.02
C GLY A 153 -18.45 -19.12 1.42
N PRO A 154 -18.38 -18.92 0.10
CA PRO A 154 -17.12 -18.63 -0.59
C PRO A 154 -16.59 -17.25 -0.17
N MET A 155 -15.68 -17.23 0.79
CA MET A 155 -14.75 -16.10 0.96
C MET A 155 -14.09 -15.85 -0.38
N THR A 156 -14.24 -14.64 -0.91
CA THR A 156 -13.47 -14.17 -2.06
C THR A 156 -12.04 -13.95 -1.57
N ILE A 157 -11.29 -15.04 -1.41
CA ILE A 157 -9.83 -15.00 -1.40
C ILE A 157 -9.48 -14.14 -2.61
N THR A 158 -8.88 -12.97 -2.42
CA THR A 158 -8.34 -12.18 -3.54
C THR A 158 -7.30 -13.07 -4.20
N THR A 159 -7.70 -13.86 -5.20
CA THR A 159 -7.05 -15.15 -5.43
C THR A 159 -5.95 -15.01 -6.44
N THR A 160 -6.04 -14.03 -7.34
CA THR A 160 -5.13 -13.88 -8.48
C THR A 160 -4.29 -12.62 -8.36
N ALA A 161 -3.09 -12.65 -8.93
CA ALA A 161 -2.24 -11.46 -9.01
C ALA A 161 -2.88 -10.34 -9.85
N GLU A 162 -3.75 -10.70 -10.80
CA GLU A 162 -4.57 -9.76 -11.57
C GLU A 162 -5.59 -9.04 -10.68
N GLU A 163 -6.33 -9.78 -9.84
CA GLU A 163 -7.30 -9.19 -8.92
C GLU A 163 -6.60 -8.31 -7.88
N TYR A 164 -5.47 -8.77 -7.33
CA TYR A 164 -4.67 -7.99 -6.39
C TYR A 164 -4.19 -6.67 -7.00
N ARG A 165 -3.66 -6.72 -8.23
CA ARG A 165 -3.25 -5.52 -8.97
C ARG A 165 -4.42 -4.56 -9.16
N ARG A 166 -5.57 -5.06 -9.62
CA ARG A 166 -6.76 -4.23 -9.84
C ARG A 166 -7.16 -3.50 -8.55
N LYS A 167 -7.30 -4.23 -7.44
CA LYS A 167 -7.66 -3.65 -6.13
C LYS A 167 -6.60 -2.68 -5.60
N SER A 168 -5.31 -2.93 -5.87
CA SER A 168 -4.22 -2.01 -5.49
C SER A 168 -4.31 -0.68 -6.23
N LEU A 169 -4.59 -0.72 -7.53
CA LEU A 169 -4.78 0.50 -8.33
C LEU A 169 -6.03 1.26 -7.90
N GLU A 170 -7.16 0.57 -7.69
CA GLU A 170 -8.41 1.17 -7.21
C GLU A 170 -8.25 1.84 -5.83
N MET A 171 -7.50 1.22 -4.93
CA MET A 171 -7.17 1.81 -3.63
C MET A 171 -6.42 3.15 -3.79
N VAL A 172 -5.43 3.20 -4.69
CA VAL A 172 -4.66 4.43 -4.96
C VAL A 172 -5.52 5.49 -5.63
N GLU A 173 -6.33 5.13 -6.61
CA GLU A 173 -7.27 6.04 -7.25
C GLU A 173 -8.27 6.62 -6.23
N ALA A 174 -8.74 5.81 -5.26
CA ALA A 174 -9.67 6.26 -4.24
C ALA A 174 -9.05 7.18 -3.17
N MET A 175 -7.74 7.10 -2.90
CA MET A 175 -7.07 7.94 -1.88
C MET A 175 -6.58 9.28 -2.42
N VAL A 176 -6.49 9.45 -3.75
CA VAL A 176 -6.02 10.68 -4.38
C VAL A 176 -7.18 11.62 -4.69
N GLU A 177 -7.02 12.89 -4.34
CA GLU A 177 -7.85 14.00 -4.79
C GLU A 177 -7.06 14.80 -5.83
N VAL A 178 -7.59 14.89 -7.05
CA VAL A 178 -6.93 15.58 -8.17
C VAL A 178 -7.44 17.01 -8.27
N HIS A 179 -6.52 17.97 -8.27
CA HIS A 179 -6.82 19.39 -8.49
C HIS A 179 -6.30 19.83 -9.86
N GLU A 180 -7.17 20.48 -10.63
CA GLU A 180 -6.78 21.17 -11.86
C GLU A 180 -6.01 22.45 -11.51
N GLU A 181 -4.94 22.74 -12.26
CA GLU A 181 -4.27 24.04 -12.18
C GLU A 181 -5.20 25.09 -12.81
N GLU A 182 -5.76 25.99 -12.00
CA GLU A 182 -6.39 27.21 -12.54
C GLU A 182 -5.28 28.09 -13.13
N TYR A 183 -5.24 28.18 -14.46
CA TYR A 183 -4.34 29.04 -15.23
C TYR A 183 -4.77 30.50 -15.22
#